data_AF-A0A930P0D8-F1
#
_entry.id   AF-A0A930P0D8-F1
#
_cell.length_a   1.000
_cell.length_b   1.000
_cell.length_c   1.000
_cell.angle_alpha   90.00
_cell.angle_beta   90.00
_cell.angle_gamma   90.00
#
_symmetry.space_group_name_H-M   'P 1'
#
loop_
_entity.id
_entity.type
_entity.pdbx_description
1 polymer ?
#
loop_
_entity_poly.entity_id
_entity_poly.type
_entity_poly.pdbx_seq_one_letter_code
_entity_poly.pdbx_strand_id
1 'polypeptide(L)'
;MKINQLSFLLFTAVLLFSCGKTILPSDDDNEDETEKHSPSHSPNEAKIYTVSEFIKGDFGNNGVWVHGYIVGACKRSIKQAEWEAPFTYDSAILLADDPEEADPENVISIQMVNKQMKEEIGLAANPQNYGKHIAFFGIKQKYLGIPGMKKHILASEWLDE
;
A
#
# COMPACT_ATOMS: atom_id res chain seq x y z
N MET A 1 -32.84 -9.81 19.62
CA MET A 1 -33.40 -10.82 18.68
C MET A 1 -34.49 -10.16 17.85
N LYS A 2 -34.26 -9.96 16.54
CA LYS A 2 -35.22 -9.67 15.46
C LYS A 2 -34.38 -9.37 14.20
N ILE A 3 -33.96 -10.40 13.48
CA ILE A 3 -34.56 -11.00 12.27
C ILE A 3 -34.26 -10.21 11.00
N ASN A 4 -33.37 -10.81 10.20
CA ASN A 4 -32.99 -10.47 8.84
C ASN A 4 -34.20 -10.55 7.90
N GLN A 5 -34.22 -9.72 6.87
CA GLN A 5 -34.96 -10.03 5.65
C GLN A 5 -34.07 -9.91 4.43
N LEU A 6 -33.90 -11.07 3.81
CA LEU A 6 -33.22 -11.39 2.56
C LEU A 6 -34.17 -11.02 1.41
N SER A 7 -33.69 -10.32 0.40
CA SER A 7 -34.42 -10.17 -0.88
C SER A 7 -33.41 -10.28 -2.02
N PHE A 8 -33.26 -11.51 -2.52
CA PHE A 8 -32.63 -11.82 -3.79
C PHE A 8 -33.69 -11.64 -4.89
N LEU A 9 -33.50 -10.67 -5.77
CA LEU A 9 -34.31 -10.47 -6.97
C LEU A 9 -33.48 -10.83 -8.20
N LEU A 10 -33.83 -11.98 -8.76
CA LEU A 10 -33.33 -12.55 -10.01
C LEU A 10 -33.87 -11.72 -11.18
N PHE A 11 -33.00 -11.11 -11.99
CA PHE A 11 -33.39 -10.54 -13.28
C PHE A 11 -32.54 -11.17 -14.39
N THR A 12 -33.07 -12.24 -14.97
CA THR A 12 -32.61 -12.81 -16.23
C THR A 12 -33.19 -12.00 -17.38
N ALA A 13 -32.33 -11.46 -18.25
CA ALA A 13 -32.73 -11.08 -19.60
C ALA A 13 -31.56 -11.35 -20.56
N VAL A 14 -31.70 -12.46 -21.29
CA VAL A 14 -30.90 -12.83 -22.46
C VAL A 14 -31.23 -11.86 -23.59
N LEU A 15 -30.22 -11.27 -24.22
CA LEU A 15 -30.33 -10.76 -25.59
C LEU A 15 -29.10 -11.14 -26.40
N LEU A 16 -29.38 -11.86 -27.49
CA LEU A 16 -28.48 -12.35 -28.52
C LEU A 16 -28.24 -11.24 -29.56
N PHE A 17 -26.98 -11.02 -29.94
CA PHE A 17 -26.56 -10.50 -31.25
C PHE A 17 -25.28 -11.29 -31.62
N SER A 18 -25.37 -12.39 -32.38
CA SER A 18 -25.44 -12.49 -33.86
C SER A 18 -24.24 -11.88 -34.62
N CYS A 19 -23.23 -12.74 -34.83
CA CYS A 19 -22.29 -12.94 -35.95
C CYS A 19 -21.62 -11.77 -36.72
N GLY A 20 -20.30 -11.91 -36.92
CA GLY A 20 -19.54 -11.18 -37.96
C GLY A 20 -18.05 -11.53 -38.14
N LYS A 21 -17.75 -12.76 -38.57
CA LYS A 21 -16.61 -13.26 -39.42
C LYS A 21 -15.13 -12.78 -39.31
N THR A 22 -14.27 -13.82 -39.32
CA THR A 22 -13.02 -14.08 -40.09
C THR A 22 -11.67 -13.43 -39.73
N ILE A 23 -10.83 -14.28 -39.11
CA ILE A 23 -9.43 -14.64 -39.42
C ILE A 23 -8.73 -13.87 -40.57
N LEU A 24 -7.55 -13.31 -40.28
CA LEU A 24 -6.33 -13.60 -41.04
C LEU A 24 -5.11 -13.63 -40.08
N PRO A 25 -4.23 -14.64 -40.19
CA PRO A 25 -2.88 -14.61 -39.66
C PRO A 25 -1.96 -13.88 -40.65
N SER A 26 -0.98 -13.14 -40.15
CA SER A 26 0.17 -12.70 -40.93
C SER A 26 1.34 -12.65 -39.98
N ASP A 27 2.17 -13.69 -40.06
CA ASP A 27 3.51 -13.70 -39.50
C ASP A 27 4.32 -12.61 -40.20
N ASP A 28 4.93 -11.71 -39.43
CA ASP A 28 6.14 -11.01 -39.85
C ASP A 28 6.97 -10.72 -38.60
N ASP A 29 8.05 -11.48 -38.46
CA ASP A 29 9.05 -11.36 -37.41
C ASP A 29 9.79 -10.02 -37.56
N ASN A 30 9.76 -9.16 -36.54
CA ASN A 30 10.87 -8.28 -36.22
C ASN A 30 10.81 -7.85 -34.75
N GLU A 31 11.92 -8.13 -34.07
CA GLU A 31 12.23 -7.81 -32.68
C GLU A 31 12.23 -6.28 -32.46
N ASP A 32 11.44 -5.80 -31.50
CA ASP A 32 11.85 -4.70 -30.64
C ASP A 32 11.12 -4.85 -29.29
N GLU A 33 11.91 -5.06 -28.25
CA GLU A 33 11.44 -5.21 -26.88
C GLU A 33 10.91 -3.87 -26.40
N THR A 34 9.59 -3.79 -26.24
CA THR A 34 9.00 -2.81 -25.34
C THR A 34 7.87 -3.49 -24.59
N GLU A 35 8.20 -4.20 -23.51
CA GLU A 35 7.22 -4.60 -22.50
C GLU A 35 6.67 -3.34 -21.83
N LYS A 36 5.72 -2.73 -22.52
CA LYS A 36 4.80 -1.74 -22.00
C LYS A 36 3.86 -2.50 -21.08
N HIS A 37 4.21 -2.57 -19.80
CA HIS A 37 3.34 -3.08 -18.74
C HIS A 37 2.02 -2.28 -18.81
N SER A 38 1.03 -2.89 -19.46
CA SER A 38 -0.26 -2.29 -19.71
C SER A 38 -1.02 -2.34 -18.38
N PRO A 39 -1.47 -1.21 -17.83
CA PRO A 39 -2.25 -1.24 -16.62
C PRO A 39 -3.65 -1.74 -16.99
N SER A 40 -3.98 -2.94 -16.54
CA SER A 40 -5.36 -3.43 -16.54
C SER A 40 -6.17 -2.59 -15.55
N HIS A 41 -6.60 -1.40 -15.96
CA HIS A 41 -7.48 -0.55 -15.17
C HIS A 41 -8.93 -0.99 -15.34
N SER A 42 -9.41 -1.78 -14.37
CA SER A 42 -10.83 -1.78 -14.01
C SER A 42 -11.16 -0.40 -13.37
N PRO A 43 -12.29 0.24 -13.69
CA PRO A 43 -12.58 1.62 -13.25
C PRO A 43 -12.79 1.83 -11.74
N ASN A 44 -12.62 0.81 -10.89
CA ASN A 44 -13.05 0.83 -9.49
C ASN A 44 -12.00 0.40 -8.46
N GLU A 45 -10.74 0.18 -8.84
CA GLU A 45 -9.67 -0.15 -7.89
C GLU A 45 -8.94 1.12 -7.44
N ALA A 46 -8.93 1.38 -6.13
CA ALA A 46 -8.22 2.53 -5.57
C ALA A 46 -6.71 2.34 -5.80
N LYS A 47 -6.04 3.33 -6.41
CA LYS A 47 -4.59 3.29 -6.60
C LYS A 47 -3.88 3.21 -5.25
N ILE A 48 -3.02 2.19 -5.09
CA ILE A 48 -2.06 2.06 -4.00
C ILE A 48 -0.71 2.58 -4.51
N TYR A 49 -0.13 3.56 -3.82
CA TYR A 49 1.12 4.20 -4.23
C TYR A 49 2.33 3.49 -3.60
N THR A 50 3.43 3.41 -4.34
CA THR A 50 4.72 3.00 -3.75
C THR A 50 5.23 4.09 -2.79
N VAL A 51 6.23 3.78 -1.95
CA VAL A 51 6.86 4.76 -1.07
C VAL A 51 7.47 5.90 -1.87
N SER A 52 8.20 5.59 -2.95
CA SER A 52 8.78 6.59 -3.85
C SER A 52 7.74 7.51 -4.50
N GLU A 53 6.63 6.94 -4.98
CA GLU A 53 5.52 7.72 -5.52
C GLU A 53 4.88 8.60 -4.44
N PHE A 54 4.68 8.05 -3.24
CA PHE A 54 4.12 8.79 -2.12
C PHE A 54 5.02 9.95 -1.69
N ILE A 55 6.34 9.79 -1.67
CA ILE A 55 7.30 10.85 -1.34
C ILE A 55 7.20 12.00 -2.34
N LYS A 56 7.14 11.70 -3.64
CA LYS A 56 7.11 12.69 -4.74
C LYS A 56 5.72 13.31 -4.97
N GLY A 57 4.66 12.57 -4.68
CA GLY A 57 3.29 12.97 -4.98
C GLY A 57 2.76 14.10 -4.10
N ASP A 58 1.90 14.95 -4.66
CA ASP A 58 1.07 15.89 -3.89
C ASP A 58 -0.38 15.39 -3.91
N PHE A 59 -0.93 15.16 -2.72
CA PHE A 59 -2.27 14.62 -2.52
C PHE A 59 -3.21 15.62 -1.83
N GLY A 60 -2.73 16.83 -1.52
CA GLY A 60 -3.47 17.79 -0.69
C GLY A 60 -3.93 17.16 0.63
N ASN A 61 -5.22 17.27 0.92
CA ASN A 61 -5.86 16.69 2.12
C ASN A 61 -6.58 15.36 1.85
N ASN A 62 -6.35 14.73 0.69
CA ASN A 62 -6.99 13.47 0.35
C ASN A 62 -6.30 12.31 1.05
N GLY A 63 -7.10 11.32 1.46
CA GLY A 63 -6.58 10.03 1.92
C GLY A 63 -6.06 9.23 0.73
N VAL A 64 -4.88 8.64 0.87
CA VAL A 64 -4.27 7.77 -0.14
C VAL A 64 -3.75 6.49 0.49
N TRP A 65 -3.68 5.43 -0.30
CA TRP A 65 -3.04 4.18 0.07
C TRP A 65 -1.55 4.25 -0.27
N VAL A 66 -0.68 3.87 0.65
CA VAL A 66 0.75 3.66 0.39
C VAL A 66 1.15 2.29 0.89
N HIS A 67 1.96 1.57 0.13
CA HIS A 67 2.49 0.28 0.52
C HIS A 67 4.01 0.28 0.54
N GLY A 68 4.60 -0.54 1.40
CA GLY A 68 6.05 -0.68 1.55
C GLY A 68 6.42 -1.70 2.62
N TYR A 69 7.68 -2.13 2.60
CA TYR A 69 8.23 -3.05 3.59
C TYR A 69 8.55 -2.33 4.89
N ILE A 70 8.31 -2.98 6.02
CA ILE A 70 8.67 -2.44 7.33
C ILE A 70 10.18 -2.56 7.54
N VAL A 71 10.91 -1.45 7.45
CA VAL A 71 12.39 -1.42 7.50
C VAL A 71 12.96 -0.82 8.78
N GLY A 72 12.12 -0.46 9.76
CA GLY A 72 12.63 0.03 11.02
C GLY A 72 11.59 0.63 11.95
N ALA A 73 12.05 0.99 13.14
CA ALA A 73 11.27 1.70 14.16
C ALA A 73 11.91 3.06 14.45
N CYS A 74 11.11 4.06 14.79
CA CYS A 74 11.65 5.40 15.02
C CYS A 74 10.88 6.17 16.09
N LYS A 75 11.59 7.09 16.76
CA LYS A 75 11.04 7.99 17.78
C LYS A 75 11.62 9.40 17.63
N ARG A 76 10.79 10.42 17.90
CA ARG A 76 11.11 11.87 17.90
C ARG A 76 11.61 12.46 16.57
N SER A 77 12.60 11.86 15.92
CA SER A 77 13.23 12.32 14.67
C SER A 77 13.84 11.13 13.91
N ILE A 78 13.87 11.18 12.57
CA ILE A 78 14.46 10.15 11.71
C ILE A 78 15.93 9.84 12.04
N LYS A 79 16.65 10.80 12.64
CA LYS A 79 18.02 10.60 13.15
C LYS A 79 18.13 9.57 14.28
N GLN A 80 17.01 9.14 14.84
CA GLN A 80 16.93 8.14 15.91
C GLN A 80 16.25 6.85 15.41
N ALA A 81 16.30 6.57 14.11
CA ALA A 81 15.81 5.32 13.57
C ALA A 81 16.62 4.13 14.12
N GLU A 82 15.91 3.06 14.46
CA GLU A 82 16.43 1.72 14.66
C GLU A 82 16.13 0.96 13.37
N TRP A 83 17.17 0.72 12.57
CA TRP A 83 17.09 -0.02 11.30
C TRP A 83 17.23 -1.52 11.49
N GLU A 84 17.80 -1.95 12.60
CA GLU A 84 17.99 -3.36 12.94
C GLU A 84 17.52 -3.63 14.37
N ALA A 85 17.23 -4.90 14.67
CA ALA A 85 16.89 -5.32 16.02
C ALA A 85 18.07 -5.09 17.00
N PRO A 86 17.81 -4.83 18.30
CA PRO A 86 16.50 -4.82 18.95
C PRO A 86 15.73 -3.50 18.74
N PHE A 87 14.46 -3.62 18.34
CA PHE A 87 13.56 -2.47 18.24
C PHE A 87 12.96 -2.13 19.60
N THR A 88 13.13 -0.90 20.07
CA THR A 88 12.63 -0.41 21.35
C THR A 88 11.59 0.68 21.19
N TYR A 89 11.46 1.25 19.99
CA TYR A 89 10.53 2.34 19.72
C TYR A 89 9.14 1.87 19.26
N ASP A 90 8.11 2.39 19.93
CA ASP A 90 6.69 2.10 19.68
C ASP A 90 5.93 3.26 19.02
N SER A 91 6.65 4.33 18.65
CA SER A 91 6.02 5.58 18.20
C SER A 91 5.71 5.58 16.71
N ALA A 92 6.58 4.97 15.91
CA ALA A 92 6.46 4.90 14.47
C ALA A 92 7.19 3.68 13.92
N ILE A 93 6.71 3.21 12.77
CA ILE A 93 7.48 2.33 11.88
C ILE A 93 7.93 3.13 10.66
N LEU A 94 8.94 2.64 9.97
CA LEU A 94 9.44 3.16 8.70
C LEU A 94 9.06 2.20 7.58
N LEU A 95 8.58 2.74 6.46
CA LEU A 95 8.29 1.97 5.24
C LEU A 95 9.19 2.38 4.10
N ALA A 96 9.63 1.41 3.31
CA ALA A 96 10.41 1.59 2.10
C ALA A 96 9.90 0.71 0.95
N ASP A 97 10.33 1.00 -0.28
CA ASP A 97 10.06 0.13 -1.44
C ASP A 97 10.96 -1.13 -1.44
N ASP A 98 12.13 -1.08 -0.79
CA ASP A 98 13.09 -2.18 -0.65
C ASP A 98 13.13 -2.64 0.83
N PRO A 99 13.03 -3.95 1.13
CA PRO A 99 13.08 -4.46 2.50
C PRO A 99 14.41 -4.29 3.24
N GLU A 100 15.51 -3.99 2.53
CA GLU A 100 16.84 -3.74 3.10
C GLU A 100 17.20 -2.24 3.15
N GLU A 101 16.25 -1.35 2.83
CA GLU A 101 16.47 0.09 2.81
C GLU A 101 16.77 0.67 4.21
N ALA A 102 17.82 1.49 4.30
CA ALA A 102 18.23 2.19 5.51
C ALA A 102 18.53 3.68 5.28
N ASP A 103 18.31 4.19 4.06
CA ASP A 103 18.44 5.60 3.71
C ASP A 103 17.19 6.40 4.16
N PRO A 104 17.35 7.38 5.08
CA PRO A 104 16.27 8.29 5.48
C PRO A 104 15.53 9.00 4.34
N GLU A 105 16.13 9.16 3.16
CA GLU A 105 15.51 9.85 2.02
C GLU A 105 14.53 8.96 1.24
N ASN A 106 14.67 7.64 1.35
CA ASN A 106 13.87 6.66 0.62
C ASN A 106 12.76 6.02 1.47
N VAL A 107 12.58 6.50 2.71
CA VAL A 107 11.57 5.97 3.63
C VAL A 107 10.49 6.97 3.97
N ILE A 108 9.34 6.46 4.39
CA ILE A 108 8.26 7.24 5.01
C ILE A 108 8.03 6.79 6.45
N SER A 109 7.50 7.70 7.27
CA SER A 109 7.15 7.38 8.65
C SER A 109 5.65 7.16 8.84
N ILE A 110 5.26 6.06 9.48
CA ILE A 110 3.88 5.77 9.85
C ILE A 110 3.75 5.81 11.37
N GLN A 111 2.96 6.75 11.88
CA GLN A 111 2.71 6.83 13.32
C GLN A 111 1.87 5.66 13.81
N MET A 112 2.29 5.03 14.91
CA MET A 112 1.46 4.08 15.64
C MET A 112 0.46 4.87 16.52
N VAL A 113 -0.71 5.19 15.97
CA VAL A 113 -1.66 6.14 16.58
C VAL A 113 -2.43 5.60 17.78
N ASN A 114 -2.64 4.29 17.84
CA ASN A 114 -3.42 3.64 18.88
C ASN A 114 -2.68 2.42 19.43
N LYS A 115 -3.21 1.88 20.54
CA LYS A 115 -2.62 0.72 21.23
C LYS A 115 -2.58 -0.52 20.33
N GLN A 116 -3.63 -0.77 19.55
CA GLN A 116 -3.73 -1.92 18.67
C GLN A 116 -2.61 -1.95 17.62
N MET A 117 -2.35 -0.83 16.93
CA MET A 117 -1.25 -0.73 15.97
C MET A 117 0.11 -0.99 16.63
N LYS A 118 0.33 -0.49 17.85
CA LYS A 118 1.56 -0.77 18.59
C LYS A 118 1.74 -2.25 18.92
N GLU A 119 0.64 -2.92 19.27
CA GLU A 119 0.63 -4.33 19.70
C GLU A 119 0.53 -5.34 18.55
N GLU A 120 0.07 -4.96 17.36
CA GLU A 120 -0.10 -5.87 16.21
C GLU A 120 0.92 -5.59 15.10
N ILE A 121 1.33 -4.34 14.91
CA ILE A 121 2.18 -3.91 13.79
C ILE A 121 3.56 -3.50 14.29
N GLY A 122 3.62 -2.67 15.34
CA GLY A 122 4.85 -2.04 15.81
C GLY A 122 5.97 -3.03 16.15
N LEU A 123 7.19 -2.74 15.70
CA LEU A 123 8.34 -3.64 15.84
C LEU A 123 8.80 -3.85 17.29
N ALA A 124 8.55 -2.91 18.20
CA ALA A 124 8.90 -3.08 19.61
C ALA A 124 8.12 -4.23 20.28
N ALA A 125 6.86 -4.45 19.86
CA ALA A 125 6.04 -5.57 20.33
C ALA A 125 6.15 -6.78 19.41
N ASN A 126 6.35 -6.56 18.10
CA ASN A 126 6.39 -7.59 17.07
C ASN A 126 7.64 -7.46 16.17
N PRO A 127 8.84 -7.82 16.67
CA PRO A 127 10.06 -7.74 15.86
C PRO A 127 9.99 -8.58 14.57
N GLN A 128 9.18 -9.64 14.55
CA GLN A 128 8.95 -10.51 13.40
C GLN A 128 8.21 -9.84 12.23
N ASN A 129 7.70 -8.62 12.41
CA ASN A 129 7.09 -7.85 11.34
C ASN A 129 8.12 -7.06 10.51
N TYR A 130 9.39 -7.03 10.94
CA TYR A 130 10.47 -6.47 10.14
C TYR A 130 10.57 -7.21 8.79
N GLY A 131 10.69 -6.45 7.70
CA GLY A 131 10.73 -6.98 6.34
C GLY A 131 9.37 -7.43 5.78
N LYS A 132 8.26 -7.31 6.52
CA LYS A 132 6.93 -7.64 5.99
C LYS A 132 6.35 -6.50 5.15
N HIS A 133 5.57 -6.84 4.14
CA HIS A 133 4.89 -5.89 3.26
C HIS A 133 3.51 -5.50 3.81
N ILE A 134 3.24 -4.20 3.90
CA ILE A 134 1.99 -3.67 4.44
C ILE A 134 1.59 -2.39 3.71
N ALA A 135 0.28 -2.17 3.58
CA ALA A 135 -0.31 -0.94 3.09
C ALA A 135 -1.00 -0.15 4.21
N PHE A 136 -0.96 1.18 4.12
CA PHE A 136 -1.69 2.09 5.00
C PHE A 136 -2.51 3.10 4.21
N PHE A 137 -3.73 3.35 4.68
CA PHE A 137 -4.59 4.41 4.17
C PHE A 137 -4.58 5.60 5.13
N GLY A 138 -4.26 6.78 4.62
CA GLY A 138 -4.24 7.99 5.43
C GLY A 138 -3.85 9.25 4.69
N ILE A 139 -3.69 10.34 5.44
CA ILE A 139 -3.34 11.65 4.88
C ILE A 139 -1.82 11.88 4.98
N LYS A 140 -1.20 12.14 3.82
CA LYS A 140 0.22 12.51 3.72
C LYS A 140 0.49 13.79 4.50
N GLN A 141 1.53 13.75 5.33
CA GLN A 141 2.04 14.89 6.07
C GLN A 141 3.47 14.66 6.54
N LYS A 142 4.08 15.65 7.19
CA LYS A 142 5.41 15.50 7.79
C LYS A 142 5.34 14.85 9.18
N TYR A 143 6.12 13.81 9.40
CA TYR A 143 6.31 13.19 10.70
C TYR A 143 7.76 12.77 10.88
N LEU A 144 8.31 12.93 12.10
CA LEU A 144 9.72 12.66 12.43
C LEU A 144 10.76 13.40 11.56
N GLY A 145 10.36 14.41 10.78
CA GLY A 145 11.26 15.14 9.90
C GLY A 145 11.18 14.73 8.42
N ILE A 146 10.47 13.64 8.10
CA ILE A 146 10.32 13.07 6.75
C ILE A 146 8.85 13.01 6.32
N PRO A 147 8.54 12.74 5.04
CA PRO A 147 7.18 12.43 4.61
C PRO A 147 6.62 11.20 5.35
N GLY A 148 5.30 11.15 5.52
CA GLY A 148 4.66 10.07 6.27
C GLY A 148 3.19 10.33 6.57
N MET A 149 2.68 9.62 7.60
CA MET A 149 1.32 9.76 8.10
C MET A 149 1.32 9.90 9.63
N LYS A 150 0.52 10.84 10.14
CA LYS A 150 0.42 11.15 11.57
C LYS A 150 -1.03 11.48 11.94
N LYS A 151 -1.55 10.90 13.02
CA LYS A 151 -2.95 11.00 13.50
C LYS A 151 -4.04 10.48 12.54
N HIS A 152 -3.94 10.74 11.23
CA HIS A 152 -4.96 10.43 10.23
C HIS A 152 -4.61 9.16 9.44
N ILE A 153 -4.40 8.06 10.16
CA ILE A 153 -4.29 6.70 9.60
C ILE A 153 -5.61 6.01 9.86
N LEU A 154 -6.28 5.56 8.80
CA LEU A 154 -7.66 5.10 8.83
C LEU A 154 -7.79 3.59 8.63
N ALA A 155 -6.86 2.99 7.88
CA ALA A 155 -6.82 1.56 7.65
C ALA A 155 -5.38 1.09 7.41
N SER A 156 -5.16 -0.20 7.60
CA SER A 156 -3.94 -0.91 7.21
C SER A 156 -4.29 -2.31 6.74
N GLU A 157 -3.53 -2.83 5.79
CA GLU A 157 -3.73 -4.15 5.19
C GLU A 157 -2.37 -4.79 4.95
N TRP A 158 -2.15 -6.00 5.49
CA TRP A 158 -0.96 -6.78 5.17
C TRP A 158 -1.06 -7.25 3.72
N LEU A 159 0.01 -7.06 2.96
CA LEU A 159 0.10 -7.56 1.60
C LEU A 159 0.87 -8.86 1.69
N ASP A 160 0.15 -9.98 1.70
CA ASP A 160 0.76 -11.30 1.68
C ASP A 160 1.53 -11.49 0.35
N GLU A 161 2.71 -12.13 0.42
CA GLU A 161 3.41 -12.69 -0.76
C GLU A 161 2.86 -14.07 -1.11
#